data_AF-A0A328BP97-F1
#
_entry.id   AF-A0A328BP97-F1
#
_cell.length_a   1.000
_cell.length_b   1.000
_cell.length_c   1.000
_cell.angle_alpha   90.00
_cell.angle_beta   90.00
_cell.angle_gamma   90.00
#
_symmetry.space_group_name_H-M   'P 1'
#
loop_
_entity.id
_entity.type
_entity.pdbx_description
1 polymer ?
#
loop_
_entity_poly.entity_id
_entity_poly.type
_entity_poly.pdbx_seq_one_letter_code
_entity_poly.pdbx_strand_id
1 'polypeptide(L)'
;MGLMSRSRIAGLRRLVRPLDDRGNVALVAALAMGPICVAGLGAMDLARVSSARSQLQDALDAAALAAARTNATTPEELKVAGDRYLKQNLRELSTDFELTSTSFTFGEKGEVVASARLEVTPFVAGLVTGGAMGVSASAEVVRADQKLEIALVLDTTGSMTEGSKLSDMKRAAKQFITFMEEVSEKAVEPDAIKIGLVPFANAVRVDESAYRYSTWIDQSGASPINNEIFTTSTGTQFANRFNLFSQLGTSWRGCVEMRKAPYDVQDTPPTTGATLYTPYFAPDEPDVQTSGYGRDYQNDYVPDNTSNSNWRVRQGMVNKYTGNRKGSMSTTFGPNRGCGVSRMMRLTTNYDSLRTAIDALSATGNTNIPIGMSWGWNIVAPHAPFADGAAYTEKGHKKVIVLMTDGDNTMDQRDTPNDGSYAGTGYIWQGRVLKANGAPLQQGASSEDRTAALDSRLALVCENMKAKGIDIYTVRVEVDSGSSQLLKTCATADDYFYDVRSSSDLTNVFQSIAGQIAALHLSK
;
A
#
# COMPACT_ATOMS: atom_id res chain seq x y z
N MET A 1 2.44 35.14 -80.58
CA MET A 1 2.16 33.91 -81.35
C MET A 1 0.80 33.39 -80.92
N GLY A 2 -0.21 33.42 -81.81
CA GLY A 2 -1.52 32.75 -81.67
C GLY A 2 -2.59 33.48 -80.84
N LEU A 3 -3.37 34.43 -81.39
CA LEU A 3 -4.66 34.26 -82.10
C LEU A 3 -5.81 33.79 -81.18
N MET A 4 -6.66 34.71 -80.70
CA MET A 4 -7.93 35.16 -81.32
C MET A 4 -9.09 34.16 -81.24
N SER A 5 -10.18 34.56 -80.58
CA SER A 5 -11.52 34.56 -81.20
C SER A 5 -12.50 35.47 -80.46
N ARG A 6 -13.24 36.28 -81.23
CA ARG A 6 -14.23 37.29 -80.85
C ARG A 6 -15.65 36.74 -81.11
N SER A 7 -16.66 37.22 -80.38
CA SER A 7 -17.98 37.66 -80.90
C SER A 7 -18.90 38.07 -79.74
N ARG A 8 -19.17 39.37 -79.49
CA ARG A 8 -20.38 40.18 -79.81
C ARG A 8 -21.69 39.60 -79.21
N ILE A 9 -22.58 40.33 -78.53
CA ILE A 9 -23.51 41.38 -79.02
C ILE A 9 -24.32 42.01 -77.84
N ALA A 10 -24.68 43.31 -77.97
CA ALA A 10 -25.79 44.09 -77.37
C ALA A 10 -25.77 44.44 -75.86
N GLY A 11 -26.25 45.60 -75.38
CA GLY A 11 -26.99 46.71 -75.98
C GLY A 11 -27.89 47.35 -74.92
N LEU A 12 -28.03 48.69 -74.96
CA LEU A 12 -29.05 49.54 -74.31
C LEU A 12 -28.98 49.87 -72.81
N ARG A 13 -28.44 51.07 -72.53
CA ARG A 13 -29.17 52.30 -72.10
C ARG A 13 -30.41 52.14 -71.19
N ARG A 14 -30.35 52.86 -70.05
CA ARG A 14 -31.44 53.44 -69.24
C ARG A 14 -32.38 52.45 -68.54
N LEU A 15 -32.45 52.57 -67.21
CA LEU A 15 -33.69 52.91 -66.49
C LEU A 15 -33.38 53.22 -65.02
N VAL A 16 -32.99 54.48 -64.76
CA VAL A 16 -33.53 55.18 -63.60
C VAL A 16 -35.02 55.36 -63.91
N ARG A 17 -35.88 54.72 -63.13
CA ARG A 17 -37.31 55.05 -63.05
C ARG A 17 -37.68 55.31 -61.59
N PRO A 18 -38.59 56.26 -61.35
CA PRO A 18 -38.76 56.93 -60.07
C PRO A 18 -39.60 56.10 -59.10
N LEU A 19 -39.49 56.49 -57.83
CA LEU A 19 -40.34 56.14 -56.71
C LEU A 19 -41.82 56.22 -57.09
N ASP A 20 -42.59 55.16 -56.84
CA ASP A 20 -43.60 55.14 -55.76
C ASP A 20 -44.52 53.93 -55.85
N ASP A 21 -44.50 53.13 -54.80
CA ASP A 21 -45.64 52.49 -54.15
C ASP A 21 -45.09 51.69 -52.96
N ARG A 22 -45.03 52.32 -51.78
CA ARG A 22 -44.91 51.75 -50.41
C ARG A 22 -44.26 52.74 -49.44
N GLY A 23 -44.88 53.90 -49.23
CA GLY A 23 -44.60 54.73 -48.04
C GLY A 23 -44.84 53.99 -46.72
N ASN A 24 -45.53 52.83 -46.75
CA ASN A 24 -45.77 51.98 -45.59
C ASN A 24 -44.61 51.01 -45.27
N VAL A 25 -43.73 50.64 -46.21
CA VAL A 25 -42.65 49.66 -45.92
C VAL A 25 -41.57 50.26 -45.03
N ALA A 26 -41.16 51.51 -45.28
CA ALA A 26 -40.22 52.20 -44.41
C ALA A 26 -40.81 52.46 -43.02
N LEU A 27 -42.12 52.76 -42.94
CA LEU A 27 -42.83 53.00 -41.69
C LEU A 27 -43.02 51.72 -40.87
N VAL A 28 -43.43 50.62 -41.51
CA VAL A 28 -43.53 49.28 -40.89
C VAL A 28 -42.15 48.75 -40.50
N ALA A 29 -41.12 48.97 -41.32
CA ALA A 29 -39.74 48.60 -40.96
C ALA A 29 -39.21 49.39 -39.77
N ALA A 30 -39.47 50.70 -39.69
CA ALA A 30 -39.09 51.53 -38.55
C ALA A 30 -39.83 51.13 -37.26
N LEU A 31 -41.13 50.84 -37.36
CA LEU A 31 -41.94 50.35 -36.23
C LEU A 31 -41.55 48.93 -35.78
N ALA A 32 -41.14 48.06 -36.71
CA ALA A 32 -40.72 46.69 -36.41
C ALA A 32 -39.26 46.59 -35.89
N MET A 33 -38.40 47.57 -36.22
CA MET A 33 -37.00 47.58 -35.80
C MET A 33 -36.85 47.62 -34.28
N GLY A 34 -37.67 48.41 -33.57
CA GLY A 34 -37.66 48.46 -32.10
C GLY A 34 -37.90 47.10 -31.45
N PRO A 35 -39.05 46.43 -31.71
CA PRO A 35 -39.35 45.11 -31.19
C PRO A 35 -38.32 44.03 -31.57
N ILE A 36 -37.80 44.05 -32.80
CA ILE A 36 -36.78 43.08 -33.25
C ILE A 36 -35.45 43.28 -32.52
N CYS A 37 -35.01 44.53 -32.31
CA CYS A 37 -33.82 44.83 -31.54
C CYS A 37 -33.96 44.38 -30.08
N VAL A 38 -35.11 44.61 -29.46
CA VAL A 38 -35.39 44.14 -28.08
C VAL A 38 -35.38 42.61 -28.01
N ALA A 39 -35.97 41.91 -28.98
CA ALA A 39 -35.96 40.45 -29.04
C ALA A 39 -34.54 39.89 -29.25
N GLY A 40 -33.75 40.47 -30.15
CA GLY A 40 -32.37 40.05 -30.42
C GLY A 40 -31.44 40.25 -29.22
N LEU A 41 -31.55 41.39 -28.55
CA LEU A 41 -30.77 41.67 -27.34
C LEU A 41 -31.26 40.86 -26.13
N GLY A 42 -32.57 40.60 -26.02
CA GLY A 42 -33.11 39.69 -25.01
C GLY A 42 -32.61 38.25 -25.18
N ALA A 43 -32.43 37.79 -26.42
CA ALA A 43 -31.80 36.49 -26.69
C ALA A 43 -30.31 36.47 -26.28
N MET A 44 -29.58 37.58 -26.47
CA MET A 44 -28.20 37.71 -25.98
C MET A 44 -28.14 37.70 -24.45
N ASP A 45 -29.08 38.35 -23.76
CA ASP A 45 -29.17 38.34 -22.29
C ASP A 45 -29.45 36.92 -21.76
N LEU A 46 -30.38 36.19 -22.39
CA LEU A 46 -30.62 34.79 -22.06
C LEU A 46 -29.39 33.90 -22.29
N ALA A 47 -28.68 34.12 -23.40
CA ALA A 47 -27.44 33.39 -23.68
C ALA A 47 -26.36 33.69 -22.62
N ARG A 48 -26.21 34.95 -22.20
CA ARG A 48 -25.30 35.36 -21.12
C ARG A 48 -25.67 34.71 -19.79
N VAL A 49 -26.94 34.75 -19.40
CA VAL A 49 -27.42 34.13 -18.15
C VAL A 49 -27.22 32.62 -18.17
N SER A 50 -27.55 31.97 -19.28
CA SER A 50 -27.35 30.52 -19.44
C SER A 50 -25.87 30.14 -19.39
N SER A 51 -25.00 30.92 -20.03
CA SER A 51 -23.56 30.72 -19.99
C SER A 51 -23.01 30.92 -18.57
N ALA A 52 -23.43 31.98 -17.87
CA ALA A 52 -23.04 32.25 -16.50
C ALA A 52 -23.48 31.13 -15.55
N ARG A 53 -24.68 30.56 -15.75
CA ARG A 53 -25.16 29.42 -14.97
C ARG A 53 -24.30 28.18 -15.17
N SER A 54 -23.98 27.83 -16.41
CA SER A 54 -23.13 26.66 -16.70
C SER A 54 -21.77 26.80 -16.05
N GLN A 55 -21.13 27.96 -16.24
CA GLN A 55 -19.79 28.20 -15.71
C GLN A 55 -19.76 28.30 -14.18
N LEU A 56 -20.81 28.87 -13.56
CA LEU A 56 -20.95 28.86 -12.10
C LEU A 56 -21.10 27.43 -11.57
N GLN A 57 -21.86 26.58 -12.25
CA GLN A 57 -22.01 25.18 -11.85
C GLN A 57 -20.66 24.45 -11.93
N ASP A 58 -19.95 24.56 -13.05
CA ASP A 58 -18.64 23.91 -13.23
C ASP A 58 -17.62 24.38 -12.17
N ALA A 59 -17.59 25.69 -11.89
CA ALA A 59 -16.72 26.26 -10.87
C ALA A 59 -17.09 25.83 -9.44
N LEU A 60 -18.39 25.73 -9.15
CA LEU A 60 -18.92 25.29 -7.85
C LEU A 60 -18.66 23.81 -7.62
N ASP A 61 -18.83 22.96 -8.62
CA ASP A 61 -18.55 21.52 -8.54
C ASP A 61 -17.06 21.27 -8.23
N ALA A 62 -16.17 21.97 -8.94
CA ALA A 62 -14.74 21.91 -8.67
C ALA A 62 -14.38 22.44 -7.26
N ALA A 63 -15.03 23.51 -6.80
CA ALA A 63 -14.81 24.07 -5.48
C ALA A 63 -15.36 23.16 -4.35
N ALA A 64 -16.52 22.56 -4.53
CA ALA A 64 -17.12 21.62 -3.59
C ALA A 64 -16.26 20.36 -3.44
N LEU A 65 -15.75 19.82 -4.56
CA LEU A 65 -14.81 18.69 -4.55
C LEU A 65 -13.50 19.04 -3.84
N ALA A 66 -12.94 20.21 -4.13
CA ALA A 66 -11.71 20.65 -3.50
C ALA A 66 -11.88 20.93 -1.99
N ALA A 67 -13.03 21.47 -1.59
CA ALA A 67 -13.39 21.65 -0.18
C ALA A 67 -13.56 20.30 0.54
N ALA A 68 -14.22 19.32 -0.09
CA ALA A 68 -14.42 17.98 0.46
C ALA A 68 -13.12 17.22 0.72
N ARG A 69 -12.05 17.52 -0.04
CA ARG A 69 -10.71 16.93 0.15
C ARG A 69 -9.89 17.57 1.27
N THR A 70 -10.37 18.65 1.88
CA THR A 70 -9.64 19.31 2.97
C THR A 70 -9.86 18.61 4.31
N ASN A 71 -9.04 18.92 5.30
CA ASN A 71 -9.19 18.44 6.68
C ASN A 71 -10.17 19.30 7.49
N ALA A 72 -10.99 20.14 6.84
CA ALA A 72 -11.93 21.02 7.54
C ALA A 72 -12.91 20.18 8.39
N THR A 73 -13.09 20.59 9.64
CA THR A 73 -14.05 19.96 10.58
C THR A 73 -15.19 20.90 10.94
N THR A 74 -15.05 22.19 10.63
CA THR A 74 -16.06 23.22 10.85
C THR A 74 -16.56 23.81 9.53
N PRO A 75 -17.83 24.24 9.45
CA PRO A 75 -18.36 24.93 8.27
C PRO A 75 -17.53 26.17 7.87
N GLU A 76 -16.94 26.86 8.85
CA GLU A 76 -16.10 28.04 8.64
C GLU A 76 -14.81 27.70 7.89
N GLU A 77 -14.11 26.65 8.31
CA GLU A 77 -12.90 26.16 7.63
C GLU A 77 -13.21 25.65 6.22
N LEU A 78 -14.31 24.91 6.09
CA LEU A 78 -14.78 24.36 4.82
C LEU A 78 -15.12 25.48 3.84
N LYS A 79 -15.75 26.55 4.32
CA LYS A 79 -16.05 27.76 3.55
C LYS A 79 -14.79 28.48 3.09
N VAL A 80 -13.79 28.64 3.96
CA VAL A 80 -12.51 29.26 3.57
C VAL A 80 -11.82 28.46 2.46
N ALA A 81 -11.83 27.12 2.55
CA ALA A 81 -11.30 26.25 1.52
C ALA A 81 -12.08 26.37 0.21
N GLY A 82 -13.41 26.20 0.26
CA GLY A 82 -14.28 26.27 -0.91
C GLY A 82 -14.23 27.63 -1.63
N ASP A 83 -14.28 28.74 -0.88
CA ASP A 83 -14.23 30.09 -1.43
C ASP A 83 -12.91 30.37 -2.17
N ARG A 84 -11.80 29.78 -1.74
CA ARG A 84 -10.51 29.90 -2.43
C ARG A 84 -10.57 29.31 -3.84
N TYR A 85 -11.06 28.08 -3.96
CA TYR A 85 -11.17 27.38 -5.23
C TYR A 85 -12.23 28.00 -6.13
N LEU A 86 -13.38 28.39 -5.56
CA LEU A 86 -14.45 29.04 -6.30
C LEU A 86 -13.98 30.37 -6.91
N LYS A 87 -13.30 31.22 -6.14
CA LYS A 87 -12.74 32.49 -6.64
C LYS A 87 -11.65 32.28 -7.69
N GLN A 88 -10.87 31.20 -7.59
CA GLN A 88 -9.85 30.86 -8.58
C GLN A 88 -10.47 30.41 -9.91
N ASN A 89 -11.51 29.59 -9.87
CA ASN A 89 -12.20 29.13 -11.07
C ASN A 89 -13.07 30.24 -11.70
N LEU A 90 -13.53 31.21 -10.90
CA LEU A 90 -14.27 32.38 -11.39
C LEU A 90 -13.37 33.56 -11.81
N ARG A 91 -12.05 33.45 -11.68
CA ARG A 91 -11.12 34.57 -11.95
C ARG A 91 -10.99 34.91 -13.44
N GLU A 92 -11.20 33.94 -14.33
CA GLU A 92 -11.16 34.13 -15.78
C GLU A 92 -12.45 34.76 -16.35
N LEU A 93 -13.51 34.84 -15.54
CA LEU A 93 -14.85 35.33 -15.89
C LEU A 93 -15.01 36.86 -15.78
N SER A 94 -13.89 37.58 -15.72
CA SER A 94 -13.75 38.98 -15.29
C SER A 94 -14.82 39.96 -15.81
N THR A 95 -15.31 40.80 -14.88
CA THR A 95 -16.06 42.08 -15.01
C THR A 95 -17.58 42.08 -15.19
N ASP A 96 -18.22 40.99 -15.61
CA ASP A 96 -19.66 41.01 -15.93
C ASP A 96 -20.60 40.51 -14.81
N PHE A 97 -20.05 39.96 -13.72
CA PHE A 97 -20.81 39.25 -12.69
C PHE A 97 -20.32 39.59 -11.28
N GLU A 98 -21.25 39.70 -10.33
CA GLU A 98 -20.94 39.86 -8.91
C GLU A 98 -21.40 38.64 -8.12
N LEU A 99 -20.48 38.03 -7.35
CA LEU A 99 -20.78 36.90 -6.48
C LEU A 99 -21.46 37.42 -5.20
N THR A 100 -22.75 37.17 -5.04
CA THR A 100 -23.57 37.74 -3.97
C THR A 100 -23.56 36.90 -2.70
N SER A 101 -23.53 35.57 -2.83
CA SER A 101 -23.47 34.67 -1.67
C SER A 101 -22.81 33.34 -2.01
N THR A 102 -22.11 32.78 -1.02
CA THR A 102 -21.55 31.42 -1.05
C THR A 102 -21.75 30.73 0.30
N SER A 103 -22.17 29.46 0.27
CA SER A 103 -22.23 28.60 1.45
C SER A 103 -21.49 27.30 1.17
N PHE A 104 -20.75 26.83 2.17
CA PHE A 104 -20.21 25.48 2.22
C PHE A 104 -20.54 24.93 3.61
N THR A 105 -21.33 23.86 3.67
CA THR A 105 -21.80 23.25 4.91
C THR A 105 -21.70 21.74 4.83
N PHE A 106 -21.67 21.08 5.98
CA PHE A 106 -21.84 19.64 6.05
C PHE A 106 -23.34 19.30 6.04
N GLY A 107 -23.74 18.37 5.18
CA GLY A 107 -25.08 17.78 5.17
C GLY A 107 -25.26 16.72 6.26
N GLU A 108 -26.46 16.17 6.38
CA GLU A 108 -26.84 15.25 7.45
C GLU A 108 -26.06 13.92 7.42
N LYS A 109 -25.46 13.56 6.27
CA LYS A 109 -24.68 12.33 6.07
C LYS A 109 -23.18 12.57 5.87
N GLY A 110 -22.67 13.75 6.23
CA GLY A 110 -21.26 14.10 6.05
C GLY A 110 -20.89 14.52 4.61
N GLU A 111 -21.87 14.73 3.73
CA GLU A 111 -21.64 15.34 2.43
C GLU A 111 -21.29 16.84 2.56
N VAL A 112 -20.49 17.36 1.64
CA VAL A 112 -20.27 18.79 1.47
C VAL A 112 -21.36 19.33 0.56
N VAL A 113 -22.19 20.20 1.11
CA VAL A 113 -23.24 20.93 0.36
C VAL A 113 -22.72 22.34 0.10
N ALA A 114 -22.53 22.67 -1.18
CA ALA A 114 -22.09 23.97 -1.62
C ALA A 114 -23.21 24.69 -2.38
N SER A 115 -23.40 25.97 -2.10
CA SER A 115 -24.30 26.84 -2.88
C SER A 115 -23.62 28.15 -3.22
N ALA A 116 -23.87 28.67 -4.42
CA ALA A 116 -23.38 29.97 -4.84
C ALA A 116 -24.44 30.72 -5.63
N ARG A 117 -24.46 32.03 -5.45
CA ARG A 117 -25.34 32.95 -6.19
C ARG A 117 -24.52 34.08 -6.80
N LEU A 118 -24.77 34.34 -8.08
CA LEU A 118 -24.22 35.49 -8.80
C LEU A 118 -25.35 36.35 -9.37
N GLU A 119 -25.06 37.63 -9.57
CA GLU A 119 -25.93 38.52 -10.32
C GLU A 119 -25.30 38.85 -11.68
N VAL A 120 -26.10 38.64 -12.74
CA VAL A 120 -25.76 39.02 -14.12
C VAL A 120 -26.42 40.34 -14.43
N THR A 121 -25.66 41.33 -14.91
CA THR A 121 -26.24 42.58 -15.42
C THR A 121 -26.59 42.42 -16.91
N PRO A 122 -27.88 42.36 -17.29
CA PRO A 122 -28.28 42.24 -18.69
C PRO A 122 -28.14 43.56 -19.46
N PHE A 123 -27.96 43.46 -20.78
CA PHE A 123 -27.89 44.62 -21.68
C PHE A 123 -29.25 45.28 -21.90
N VAL A 124 -30.34 44.51 -21.98
CA VAL A 124 -31.68 45.04 -22.30
C VAL A 124 -32.71 44.83 -21.20
N ALA A 125 -32.61 43.75 -20.41
CA ALA A 125 -33.48 43.59 -19.25
C ALA A 125 -33.29 44.71 -18.19
N GLY A 126 -32.15 45.41 -18.18
CA GLY A 126 -31.97 46.63 -17.38
C GLY A 126 -32.90 47.79 -17.78
N LEU A 127 -33.38 47.81 -19.02
CA LEU A 127 -34.26 48.86 -19.58
C LEU A 127 -35.75 48.52 -19.43
N VAL A 128 -36.12 47.23 -19.33
CA VAL A 128 -37.52 46.76 -19.30
C VAL A 128 -37.96 46.23 -17.94
N THR A 129 -37.09 45.52 -17.22
CA THR A 129 -37.41 44.85 -15.94
C THR A 129 -36.66 45.42 -14.73
N GLY A 130 -35.71 46.33 -14.95
CA GLY A 130 -35.12 47.18 -13.90
C GLY A 130 -34.20 46.48 -12.89
N GLY A 131 -33.61 45.32 -13.21
CA GLY A 131 -32.74 44.63 -12.25
C GLY A 131 -31.79 43.61 -12.85
N ALA A 132 -30.74 43.29 -12.09
CA ALA A 132 -29.84 42.18 -12.37
C ALA A 132 -30.58 40.84 -12.24
N MET A 133 -30.15 39.85 -13.02
CA MET A 133 -30.71 38.50 -12.97
C MET A 133 -29.86 37.62 -12.07
N GLY A 134 -30.45 37.15 -10.97
CA GLY A 134 -29.80 36.23 -10.04
C GLY A 134 -29.72 34.81 -10.61
N VAL A 135 -28.52 34.26 -10.67
CA VAL A 135 -28.23 32.87 -11.05
C VAL A 135 -27.70 32.14 -9.83
N SER A 136 -28.25 30.95 -9.57
CA SER A 136 -27.82 30.08 -8.47
C SER A 136 -27.35 28.74 -8.98
N ALA A 137 -26.33 28.20 -8.32
CA ALA A 137 -25.83 26.84 -8.49
C ALA A 137 -25.77 26.14 -7.13
N SER A 138 -25.90 24.82 -7.15
CA SER A 138 -25.79 23.95 -5.97
C SER A 138 -24.98 22.72 -6.36
N ALA A 139 -24.07 22.31 -5.47
CA ALA A 139 -23.27 21.11 -5.63
C ALA A 139 -23.29 20.30 -4.33
N GLU A 140 -23.33 18.98 -4.45
CA GLU A 140 -23.31 18.04 -3.33
C GLU A 140 -22.22 17.01 -3.59
N VAL A 141 -21.27 16.90 -2.66
CA VAL A 141 -20.13 16.00 -2.77
C VAL A 141 -20.05 15.14 -1.52
N VAL A 142 -20.13 13.82 -1.67
CA VAL A 142 -19.93 12.89 -0.56
C VAL A 142 -18.45 12.86 -0.19
N ARG A 143 -18.11 13.32 1.03
CA ARG A 143 -16.80 13.05 1.64
C ARG A 143 -16.82 11.59 2.07
N ALA A 144 -16.13 10.72 1.33
CA ALA A 144 -16.04 9.33 1.75
C ALA A 144 -14.84 9.16 2.66
N ASP A 145 -15.11 9.00 3.95
CA ASP A 145 -14.13 8.55 4.93
C ASP A 145 -13.76 7.09 4.60
N GLN A 146 -12.65 6.88 3.89
CA GLN A 146 -12.19 5.53 3.55
C GLN A 146 -11.56 4.86 4.77
N LYS A 147 -12.03 3.69 5.19
CA LYS A 147 -11.36 2.93 6.24
C LYS A 147 -10.00 2.44 5.77
N LEU A 148 -8.98 2.68 6.58
CA LEU A 148 -7.60 2.33 6.29
C LEU A 148 -7.19 1.07 7.06
N GLU A 149 -6.62 0.12 6.34
CA GLU A 149 -6.04 -1.11 6.89
C GLU A 149 -4.55 -1.12 6.57
N ILE A 150 -3.73 -0.83 7.57
CA ILE A 150 -2.30 -0.57 7.40
C ILE A 150 -1.49 -1.70 8.02
N ALA A 151 -0.57 -2.31 7.28
CA ALA A 151 0.46 -3.18 7.84
C ALA A 151 1.82 -2.48 7.84
N LEU A 152 2.38 -2.26 9.03
CA LEU A 152 3.76 -1.79 9.20
C LEU A 152 4.69 -3.02 9.20
N VAL A 153 5.46 -3.18 8.13
CA VAL A 153 6.43 -4.26 7.96
C VAL A 153 7.81 -3.72 8.36
N LEU A 154 8.28 -4.15 9.52
CA LEU A 154 9.42 -3.56 10.22
C LEU A 154 10.62 -4.50 10.20
N ASP A 155 11.71 -4.06 9.59
CA ASP A 155 12.97 -4.79 9.62
C ASP A 155 13.56 -4.78 11.03
N THR A 156 13.75 -5.98 11.57
CA THR A 156 14.39 -6.22 12.88
C THR A 156 15.55 -7.19 12.73
N THR A 157 16.29 -7.07 11.63
CA THR A 157 17.42 -7.93 11.31
C THR A 157 18.69 -7.44 12.01
N GLY A 158 19.73 -8.27 12.01
CA GLY A 158 21.00 -7.97 12.68
C GLY A 158 21.64 -6.65 12.20
N SER A 159 21.50 -6.28 10.93
CA SER A 159 22.04 -5.02 10.38
C SER A 159 21.38 -3.78 10.97
N MET A 160 20.15 -3.90 11.48
CA MET A 160 19.46 -2.82 12.20
C MET A 160 20.04 -2.54 13.59
N THR A 161 20.97 -3.37 14.09
CA THR A 161 21.74 -3.07 15.32
C THR A 161 22.83 -2.02 15.11
N GLU A 162 23.17 -1.70 13.86
CA GLU A 162 24.20 -0.73 13.55
C GLU A 162 23.73 0.71 13.85
N GLY A 163 24.57 1.47 14.54
CA GLY A 163 24.31 2.88 14.84
C GLY A 163 23.00 3.07 15.61
N SER A 164 22.15 3.99 15.12
CA SER A 164 20.85 4.31 15.72
C SER A 164 19.65 3.77 14.91
N LYS A 165 19.88 3.06 13.79
CA LYS A 165 18.89 2.52 12.84
C LYS A 165 17.62 1.98 13.51
N LEU A 166 17.72 0.96 14.37
CA LEU A 166 16.56 0.38 15.05
C LEU A 166 15.83 1.38 15.95
N SER A 167 16.58 2.19 16.70
CA SER A 167 15.99 3.16 17.64
C SER A 167 15.29 4.32 16.93
N ASP A 168 15.80 4.73 15.76
CA ASP A 168 15.18 5.75 14.93
C ASP A 168 13.96 5.20 14.19
N MET A 169 14.03 3.97 13.65
CA MET A 169 12.87 3.27 13.10
C MET A 169 11.75 3.16 14.13
N LYS A 170 12.07 2.77 15.37
CA LYS A 170 11.10 2.74 16.48
C LYS A 170 10.47 4.10 16.72
N ARG A 171 11.27 5.18 16.78
CA ARG A 171 10.77 6.54 17.01
C ARG A 171 9.80 6.96 15.91
N ALA A 172 10.17 6.76 14.65
CA ALA A 172 9.39 7.15 13.50
C ALA A 172 8.10 6.33 13.37
N ALA A 173 8.15 5.01 13.58
CA ALA A 173 6.98 4.15 13.58
C ALA A 173 5.98 4.53 14.69
N LYS A 174 6.45 4.94 15.88
CA LYS A 174 5.57 5.44 16.95
C LYS A 174 4.91 6.77 16.58
N GLN A 175 5.65 7.71 15.99
CA GLN A 175 5.09 8.99 15.54
C GLN A 175 4.04 8.79 14.43
N PHE A 176 4.29 7.85 13.52
CA PHE A 176 3.30 7.46 12.52
C PHE A 176 2.00 6.97 13.15
N ILE A 177 2.09 6.06 14.13
CA ILE A 177 0.92 5.57 14.85
C ILE A 177 0.19 6.70 15.57
N THR A 178 0.91 7.60 16.25
CA THR A 178 0.30 8.76 16.91
C THR A 178 -0.45 9.63 15.91
N PHE A 179 0.12 9.93 14.75
CA PHE A 179 -0.57 10.71 13.73
C PHE A 179 -1.80 9.99 13.17
N MET A 180 -1.70 8.68 12.91
CA MET A 180 -2.85 7.89 12.45
C MET A 180 -3.96 7.79 13.50
N GLU A 181 -3.61 7.68 14.78
CA GLU A 181 -4.55 7.75 15.89
C GLU A 181 -5.29 9.10 15.90
N GLU A 182 -4.58 10.22 15.80
CA GLU A 182 -5.18 11.56 15.70
C GLU A 182 -6.12 11.71 14.49
N VAL A 183 -5.79 11.10 13.35
CA VAL A 183 -6.66 11.08 12.16
C VAL A 183 -7.89 10.22 12.43
N SER A 184 -7.70 9.05 13.03
CA SER A 184 -8.79 8.13 13.37
C SER A 184 -9.76 8.69 14.41
N GLU A 185 -9.28 9.47 15.38
CA GLU A 185 -10.10 10.14 16.39
C GLU A 185 -10.99 11.24 15.81
N LYS A 186 -10.58 11.83 14.68
CA LYS A 186 -11.32 12.86 13.96
C LYS A 186 -12.29 12.30 12.92
N ALA A 187 -12.19 11.01 12.61
CA ALA A 187 -13.06 10.36 11.65
C ALA A 187 -14.47 10.16 12.24
N VAL A 188 -15.49 10.27 11.38
CA VAL A 188 -16.89 10.02 11.80
C VAL A 188 -17.14 8.52 11.98
N GLU A 189 -16.48 7.71 11.14
CA GLU A 189 -16.63 6.27 11.14
C GLU A 189 -15.87 5.58 12.29
N PRO A 190 -16.50 4.63 13.01
CA PRO A 190 -15.79 3.83 13.99
C PRO A 190 -14.75 2.94 13.30
N ASP A 191 -13.63 2.72 14.00
CA ASP A 191 -12.47 1.96 13.54
C ASP A 191 -11.96 2.41 12.15
N ALA A 192 -11.95 3.72 11.91
CA ALA A 192 -11.54 4.31 10.64
C ALA A 192 -10.12 3.89 10.21
N ILE A 193 -9.21 3.69 11.15
CA ILE A 193 -7.85 3.24 10.86
C ILE A 193 -7.51 2.03 11.73
N LYS A 194 -7.07 0.95 11.11
CA LYS A 194 -6.52 -0.22 11.79
C LYS A 194 -5.08 -0.42 11.37
N ILE A 195 -4.21 -0.68 12.34
CA ILE A 195 -2.79 -0.90 12.08
C ILE A 195 -2.39 -2.27 12.62
N GLY A 196 -1.63 -3.03 11.83
CA GLY A 196 -0.95 -4.24 12.24
C GLY A 196 0.57 -4.07 12.15
N LEU A 197 1.32 -4.83 12.94
CA LEU A 197 2.78 -4.80 12.97
C LEU A 197 3.34 -6.14 12.54
N VAL A 198 4.30 -6.13 11.62
CA VAL A 198 5.07 -7.30 11.19
C VAL A 198 6.55 -7.04 11.38
N PRO A 199 7.09 -7.26 12.59
CA PRO A 199 8.52 -7.40 12.77
C PRO A 199 9.00 -8.64 12.02
N PHE A 200 10.02 -8.50 11.19
CA PHE A 200 10.61 -9.62 10.48
C PHE A 200 12.14 -9.63 10.62
N ALA A 201 12.68 -10.83 10.46
CA ALA A 201 14.09 -11.06 10.24
C ALA A 201 14.25 -12.32 9.38
N ASN A 202 14.96 -13.34 9.87
CA ASN A 202 15.08 -14.64 9.19
C ASN A 202 13.74 -15.40 9.16
N ALA A 203 12.80 -15.03 10.04
CA ALA A 203 11.43 -15.52 10.08
C ALA A 203 10.47 -14.42 10.60
N VAL A 204 9.17 -14.72 10.65
CA VAL A 204 8.15 -13.92 11.36
C VAL A 204 7.59 -14.76 12.50
N ARG A 205 7.28 -14.12 13.63
CA ARG A 205 6.76 -14.75 14.84
C ARG A 205 5.32 -14.32 15.12
N VAL A 206 4.40 -15.29 15.09
CA VAL A 206 3.01 -15.11 15.53
C VAL A 206 2.87 -15.31 17.05
N ASP A 207 1.71 -14.99 17.60
CA ASP A 207 1.41 -15.33 18.99
C ASP A 207 1.30 -16.85 19.18
N GLU A 208 2.28 -17.43 19.84
CA GLU A 208 2.34 -18.87 20.06
C GLU A 208 1.15 -19.40 20.88
N SER A 209 0.65 -18.62 21.84
CA SER A 209 -0.45 -19.05 22.70
C SER A 209 -1.79 -19.00 21.98
N ALA A 210 -1.99 -17.98 21.15
CA ALA A 210 -3.21 -17.83 20.37
C ALA A 210 -3.27 -18.81 19.18
N TYR A 211 -2.13 -19.10 18.55
CA TYR A 211 -2.12 -19.80 17.25
C TYR A 211 -1.58 -21.22 17.27
N ARG A 212 -1.07 -21.73 18.39
CA ARG A 212 -0.55 -23.10 18.50
C ARG A 212 -1.47 -24.16 17.87
N TYR A 213 -2.78 -24.03 18.06
CA TYR A 213 -3.79 -24.99 17.60
C TYR A 213 -4.62 -24.49 16.40
N SER A 214 -4.20 -23.41 15.74
CA SER A 214 -4.92 -22.89 14.58
C SER A 214 -4.84 -23.85 13.39
N THR A 215 -5.94 -23.92 12.63
CA THR A 215 -6.10 -24.82 11.48
C THR A 215 -5.25 -24.45 10.27
N TRP A 216 -4.81 -23.19 10.19
CA TRP A 216 -3.91 -22.70 9.14
C TRP A 216 -2.43 -23.04 9.39
N ILE A 217 -2.10 -23.51 10.61
CA ILE A 217 -0.79 -24.07 10.93
C ILE A 217 -0.83 -25.57 10.67
N ASP A 218 0.25 -26.11 10.14
CA ASP A 218 0.40 -27.55 9.91
C ASP A 218 0.49 -28.32 11.24
N GLN A 219 -0.66 -28.77 11.73
CA GLN A 219 -0.79 -29.53 12.98
C GLN A 219 -0.36 -30.99 12.83
N SER A 220 -0.45 -31.55 11.61
CA SER A 220 -0.33 -32.98 11.36
C SER A 220 0.91 -33.35 10.53
N GLY A 221 1.68 -32.38 10.05
CA GLY A 221 2.80 -32.61 9.13
C GLY A 221 2.33 -32.88 7.70
N ALA A 222 1.20 -32.28 7.30
CA ALA A 222 0.61 -32.42 5.97
C ALA A 222 1.30 -31.56 4.90
N SER A 223 2.01 -30.50 5.30
CA SER A 223 2.79 -29.68 4.37
C SER A 223 3.97 -30.49 3.81
N PRO A 224 4.26 -30.45 2.50
CA PRO A 224 5.42 -31.12 1.94
C PRO A 224 6.74 -30.66 2.56
N ILE A 225 6.82 -29.39 2.99
CA ILE A 225 8.00 -28.81 3.66
C ILE A 225 8.33 -29.54 4.97
N ASN A 226 7.31 -30.08 5.64
CA ASN A 226 7.45 -30.66 6.96
C ASN A 226 8.55 -31.74 7.01
N ASN A 227 8.67 -32.54 5.96
CA ASN A 227 9.61 -33.67 5.90
C ASN A 227 10.96 -33.31 5.25
N GLU A 228 11.06 -32.18 4.54
CA GLU A 228 12.21 -31.87 3.68
C GLU A 228 13.54 -31.77 4.44
N ILE A 229 13.53 -31.40 5.73
CA ILE A 229 14.74 -31.32 6.56
C ILE A 229 15.15 -32.65 7.21
N PHE A 230 14.25 -33.63 7.23
CA PHE A 230 14.46 -34.91 7.90
C PHE A 230 14.87 -35.97 6.88
N THR A 231 16.10 -35.87 6.39
CA THR A 231 16.63 -36.79 5.38
C THR A 231 17.02 -38.14 5.99
N THR A 232 16.84 -39.20 5.20
CA THR A 232 17.28 -40.56 5.46
C THR A 232 18.19 -41.03 4.32
N SER A 233 18.73 -42.26 4.40
CA SER A 233 19.57 -42.83 3.34
C SER A 233 18.83 -43.02 2.01
N THR A 234 17.49 -43.07 2.02
CA THR A 234 16.66 -43.34 0.84
C THR A 234 15.71 -42.18 0.48
N GLY A 235 15.81 -41.03 1.15
CA GLY A 235 14.95 -39.87 0.89
C GLY A 235 14.71 -39.01 2.13
N THR A 236 13.45 -38.79 2.48
CA THR A 236 13.02 -38.04 3.67
C THR A 236 12.07 -38.88 4.51
N GLN A 237 11.97 -38.57 5.80
CA GLN A 237 11.00 -39.20 6.69
C GLN A 237 9.98 -38.22 7.23
N PHE A 238 8.83 -38.75 7.62
CA PHE A 238 7.80 -37.98 8.27
C PHE A 238 8.22 -37.58 9.70
N ALA A 239 7.96 -36.33 10.07
CA ALA A 239 8.10 -35.89 11.46
C ALA A 239 7.10 -34.78 11.79
N ASN A 240 6.25 -34.98 12.80
CA ASN A 240 5.38 -33.91 13.26
C ASN A 240 6.18 -32.92 14.14
N ARG A 241 6.37 -31.67 13.70
CA ARG A 241 7.20 -30.67 14.42
C ARG A 241 6.75 -30.45 15.85
N PHE A 242 5.45 -30.42 16.09
CA PHE A 242 4.92 -30.24 17.43
C PHE A 242 5.15 -31.44 18.34
N ASN A 243 5.11 -32.66 17.79
CA ASN A 243 5.51 -33.85 18.55
C ASN A 243 6.99 -33.78 18.91
N LEU A 244 7.86 -33.31 18.01
CA LEU A 244 9.29 -33.14 18.31
C LEU A 244 9.52 -32.10 19.41
N PHE A 245 8.80 -30.98 19.39
CA PHE A 245 8.81 -29.99 20.49
C PHE A 245 8.41 -30.64 21.82
N SER A 246 7.34 -31.45 21.84
CA SER A 246 6.89 -32.18 23.02
C SER A 246 7.91 -33.20 23.54
N GLN A 247 8.56 -33.97 22.65
CA GLN A 247 9.62 -34.92 23.00
C GLN A 247 10.82 -34.21 23.61
N LEU A 248 11.19 -33.06 23.03
CA LEU A 248 12.21 -32.15 23.55
C LEU A 248 11.72 -31.33 24.74
N GLY A 249 10.53 -31.57 25.28
CA GLY A 249 9.86 -30.84 26.36
C GLY A 249 10.15 -29.33 26.35
N THR A 250 9.96 -28.72 25.19
CA THR A 250 10.06 -27.28 24.95
C THR A 250 8.93 -26.86 24.02
N SER A 251 8.43 -25.64 24.18
CA SER A 251 7.29 -25.16 23.38
C SER A 251 7.77 -24.47 22.12
N TRP A 252 6.97 -24.58 21.06
CA TRP A 252 7.09 -23.75 19.88
C TRP A 252 6.91 -22.28 20.25
N ARG A 253 7.83 -21.40 19.79
CA ARG A 253 7.82 -19.97 20.15
C ARG A 253 7.02 -19.07 19.21
N GLY A 254 6.38 -19.61 18.18
CA GLY A 254 5.52 -18.83 17.30
C GLY A 254 6.10 -18.53 15.92
N CYS A 255 7.36 -18.89 15.63
CA CYS A 255 7.89 -18.68 14.28
C CYS A 255 7.35 -19.69 13.28
N VAL A 256 7.18 -19.24 12.06
CA VAL A 256 6.68 -20.05 10.94
C VAL A 256 7.65 -20.00 9.78
N GLU A 257 7.64 -21.05 8.97
CA GLU A 257 8.41 -21.11 7.74
C GLU A 257 7.64 -20.49 6.57
N MET A 258 8.37 -20.03 5.56
CA MET A 258 7.81 -19.61 4.27
C MET A 258 7.07 -20.77 3.63
N ARG A 259 5.96 -20.51 2.95
CA ARG A 259 5.22 -21.58 2.27
C ARG A 259 5.99 -22.11 1.08
N LYS A 260 5.60 -23.27 0.57
CA LYS A 260 6.25 -23.84 -0.62
C LYS A 260 5.88 -22.99 -1.82
N ALA A 261 6.83 -22.72 -2.72
CA ALA A 261 6.51 -22.07 -3.98
C ALA A 261 5.39 -22.84 -4.72
N PRO A 262 4.41 -22.12 -5.30
CA PRO A 262 4.37 -20.66 -5.48
C PRO A 262 3.67 -19.88 -4.34
N TYR A 263 3.26 -20.55 -3.25
CA TYR A 263 2.46 -19.93 -2.17
C TYR A 263 3.23 -18.98 -1.26
N ASP A 264 4.56 -18.93 -1.38
CA ASP A 264 5.42 -17.98 -0.67
C ASP A 264 5.21 -16.53 -1.14
N VAL A 265 4.79 -16.33 -2.39
CA VAL A 265 4.55 -15.00 -2.99
C VAL A 265 3.09 -14.75 -3.35
N GLN A 266 2.19 -15.67 -3.01
CA GLN A 266 0.76 -15.59 -3.31
C GLN A 266 -0.07 -15.50 -2.03
N ASP A 267 -1.27 -14.96 -2.16
CA ASP A 267 -2.27 -14.85 -1.10
C ASP A 267 -3.28 -15.99 -1.16
N THR A 268 -2.78 -17.23 -1.26
CA THR A 268 -3.64 -18.41 -1.22
C THR A 268 -4.02 -18.71 0.24
N PRO A 269 -5.30 -18.94 0.58
CA PRO A 269 -5.69 -19.29 1.94
C PRO A 269 -5.03 -20.61 2.44
N PRO A 270 -4.44 -20.64 3.64
CA PRO A 270 -3.83 -21.83 4.24
C PRO A 270 -4.89 -22.82 4.74
N THR A 271 -5.27 -23.77 3.88
CA THR A 271 -6.37 -24.72 4.18
C THR A 271 -5.89 -26.16 4.25
N THR A 272 -5.02 -26.58 3.33
CA THR A 272 -4.57 -27.98 3.20
C THR A 272 -3.16 -28.09 2.62
N GLY A 273 -2.44 -29.14 3.00
CA GLY A 273 -1.16 -29.51 2.38
C GLY A 273 -0.16 -28.36 2.30
N ALA A 274 0.34 -28.08 1.10
CA ALA A 274 1.37 -27.07 0.84
C ALA A 274 0.96 -25.62 1.12
N THR A 275 -0.34 -25.35 1.31
CA THR A 275 -0.83 -24.00 1.63
C THR A 275 -0.72 -23.68 3.12
N LEU A 276 -0.58 -24.70 3.99
CA LEU A 276 -0.45 -24.55 5.43
C LEU A 276 0.90 -23.94 5.82
N TYR A 277 0.90 -23.17 6.90
CA TYR A 277 2.15 -22.67 7.49
C TYR A 277 2.81 -23.76 8.33
N THR A 278 4.04 -24.14 7.98
CA THR A 278 4.80 -25.12 8.75
C THR A 278 5.41 -24.47 10.00
N PRO A 279 5.26 -25.07 11.20
CA PRO A 279 5.92 -24.57 12.41
C PRO A 279 7.44 -24.57 12.23
N TYR A 280 8.07 -23.44 12.51
CA TYR A 280 9.52 -23.33 12.47
C TYR A 280 10.15 -24.30 13.48
N PHE A 281 11.10 -25.09 13.00
CA PHE A 281 11.88 -25.99 13.83
C PHE A 281 13.28 -26.14 13.23
N ALA A 282 14.25 -25.49 13.88
CA ALA A 282 15.67 -25.58 13.51
C ALA A 282 16.19 -26.95 13.95
N PRO A 283 16.54 -27.86 13.02
CA PRO A 283 16.94 -29.20 13.40
C PRO A 283 18.30 -29.19 14.10
N ASP A 284 18.46 -30.16 14.98
CA ASP A 284 19.74 -30.49 15.60
C ASP A 284 20.81 -30.91 14.57
N GLU A 285 21.95 -30.22 14.61
CA GLU A 285 23.12 -30.48 13.79
C GLU A 285 24.00 -31.58 14.41
N PRO A 286 24.54 -32.52 13.61
CA PRO A 286 25.34 -33.65 14.09
C PRO A 286 26.55 -33.30 14.97
N ASP A 287 26.83 -34.19 15.93
CA ASP A 287 27.88 -34.08 16.96
C ASP A 287 29.30 -34.00 16.40
N VAL A 288 29.52 -34.62 15.23
CA VAL A 288 30.85 -34.82 14.66
C VAL A 288 30.97 -34.10 13.33
N GLN A 289 32.05 -33.33 13.20
CA GLN A 289 32.46 -32.63 11.99
C GLN A 289 32.45 -33.55 10.75
N THR A 290 31.96 -33.04 9.63
CA THR A 290 32.06 -33.72 8.33
C THR A 290 33.42 -33.40 7.70
N SER A 291 34.12 -34.43 7.20
CA SER A 291 35.38 -34.23 6.48
C SER A 291 35.18 -33.30 5.27
N GLY A 292 36.09 -32.35 5.08
CA GLY A 292 36.03 -31.36 4.00
C GLY A 292 35.24 -30.08 4.32
N TYR A 293 34.61 -29.99 5.49
CA TYR A 293 33.94 -28.78 5.98
C TYR A 293 34.61 -28.25 7.26
N GLY A 294 34.39 -26.97 7.55
CA GLY A 294 34.82 -26.30 8.77
C GLY A 294 34.10 -26.74 10.05
N ARG A 295 34.18 -25.89 11.09
CA ARG A 295 33.63 -26.12 12.43
C ARG A 295 32.49 -25.17 12.82
N ASP A 296 31.83 -24.55 11.84
CA ASP A 296 30.79 -23.52 12.05
C ASP A 296 29.41 -24.09 12.41
N TYR A 297 29.39 -25.19 13.16
CA TYR A 297 28.18 -25.84 13.63
C TYR A 297 27.51 -25.00 14.71
N GLN A 298 26.20 -24.80 14.57
CA GLN A 298 25.46 -23.78 15.28
C GLN A 298 24.40 -24.33 16.24
N ASN A 299 23.91 -25.54 16.00
CA ASN A 299 22.71 -26.01 16.68
C ASN A 299 22.77 -27.49 17.06
N ASP A 300 23.77 -27.87 17.85
CA ASP A 300 23.91 -29.23 18.39
C ASP A 300 23.39 -29.31 19.84
N TYR A 301 22.13 -29.71 19.99
CA TYR A 301 21.37 -29.73 21.24
C TYR A 301 20.88 -31.11 21.71
N VAL A 302 21.01 -32.17 20.90
CA VAL A 302 20.77 -33.56 21.29
C VAL A 302 21.85 -34.47 20.69
N PRO A 303 22.27 -35.55 21.37
CA PRO A 303 23.24 -36.48 20.81
C PRO A 303 22.72 -37.19 19.56
N ASP A 304 23.59 -37.34 18.56
CA ASP A 304 23.34 -38.23 17.42
C ASP A 304 23.02 -39.66 17.89
N ASN A 305 21.96 -40.24 17.30
CA ASN A 305 21.54 -41.62 17.58
C ASN A 305 21.81 -42.56 16.39
N THR A 306 22.98 -42.40 15.77
CA THR A 306 23.41 -43.20 14.62
C THR A 306 24.91 -43.09 14.37
N SER A 307 25.48 -44.14 13.76
CA SER A 307 26.86 -44.17 13.27
C SER A 307 26.97 -43.88 11.76
N ASN A 308 25.89 -43.44 11.09
CA ASN A 308 25.92 -43.15 9.66
C ASN A 308 26.92 -42.02 9.34
N SER A 309 27.75 -42.21 8.31
CA SER A 309 28.75 -41.22 7.91
C SER A 309 28.16 -40.01 7.18
N ASN A 310 26.93 -40.10 6.67
CA ASN A 310 26.27 -39.02 5.96
C ASN A 310 25.69 -37.99 6.94
N TRP A 311 26.20 -36.76 6.87
CA TRP A 311 25.76 -35.62 7.68
C TRP A 311 24.24 -35.44 7.71
N ARG A 312 23.61 -35.40 6.53
CA ARG A 312 22.19 -35.10 6.42
C ARG A 312 21.36 -36.23 7.04
N VAL A 313 21.80 -37.48 6.88
CA VAL A 313 21.14 -38.62 7.53
C VAL A 313 21.18 -38.49 9.05
N ARG A 314 22.31 -38.10 9.64
CA ARG A 314 22.43 -37.87 11.08
C ARG A 314 21.55 -36.70 11.57
N GLN A 315 21.57 -35.59 10.84
CA GLN A 315 20.74 -34.41 11.13
C GLN A 315 19.25 -34.76 11.07
N GLY A 316 18.85 -35.50 10.04
CA GLY A 316 17.46 -35.81 9.74
C GLY A 316 16.84 -36.88 10.62
N MET A 317 17.61 -37.55 11.49
CA MET A 317 17.13 -38.62 12.36
C MET A 317 16.15 -38.09 13.41
N VAL A 318 14.87 -38.45 13.30
CA VAL A 318 13.83 -37.96 14.23
C VAL A 318 13.86 -38.63 15.60
N ASN A 319 14.37 -39.86 15.69
CA ASN A 319 14.43 -40.62 16.95
C ASN A 319 15.45 -40.06 17.95
N LYS A 320 16.37 -39.17 17.54
CA LYS A 320 17.30 -38.52 18.47
C LYS A 320 16.64 -37.48 19.38
N TYR A 321 15.48 -36.95 18.98
CA TYR A 321 14.76 -35.94 19.76
C TYR A 321 14.07 -36.48 21.02
N THR A 322 14.10 -37.79 21.25
CA THR A 322 13.75 -38.40 22.56
C THR A 322 14.96 -38.51 23.49
N GLY A 323 16.16 -38.14 23.04
CA GLY A 323 17.41 -38.20 23.81
C GLY A 323 17.56 -37.08 24.84
N ASN A 324 18.59 -37.20 25.66
CA ASN A 324 18.92 -36.19 26.66
C ASN A 324 19.42 -34.90 25.99
N ARG A 325 18.90 -33.75 26.43
CA ARG A 325 19.32 -32.44 25.93
C ARG A 325 20.75 -32.13 26.36
N LYS A 326 21.56 -31.57 25.47
CA LYS A 326 22.93 -31.09 25.76
C LYS A 326 22.96 -29.76 26.52
N GLY A 327 21.84 -29.04 26.55
CA GLY A 327 21.72 -27.75 27.24
C GLY A 327 20.28 -27.23 27.30
N SER A 328 20.14 -25.99 27.78
CA SER A 328 18.85 -25.32 27.90
C SER A 328 18.36 -24.77 26.55
N MET A 329 17.15 -25.14 26.16
CA MET A 329 16.53 -24.68 24.91
C MET A 329 16.18 -23.19 24.98
N SER A 330 16.57 -22.44 23.96
CA SER A 330 16.41 -21.00 23.83
C SER A 330 16.19 -20.59 22.36
N THR A 331 16.20 -19.29 22.07
CA THR A 331 16.20 -18.76 20.70
C THR A 331 17.58 -18.70 20.06
N THR A 332 18.62 -19.06 20.82
CA THR A 332 20.01 -19.19 20.35
C THR A 332 20.48 -20.63 20.34
N PHE A 333 19.74 -21.57 20.93
CA PHE A 333 20.13 -22.98 21.01
C PHE A 333 18.89 -23.87 21.10
N GLY A 334 18.76 -24.89 20.25
CA GLY A 334 17.59 -25.75 20.23
C GLY A 334 16.67 -25.57 19.02
N PRO A 335 15.47 -26.17 19.04
CA PRO A 335 14.54 -26.14 17.92
C PRO A 335 13.97 -24.75 17.61
N ASN A 336 14.06 -23.81 18.57
CA ASN A 336 13.66 -22.42 18.39
C ASN A 336 14.84 -21.49 18.02
N ARG A 337 16.03 -22.02 17.71
CA ARG A 337 17.18 -21.20 17.32
C ARG A 337 16.84 -20.35 16.10
N GLY A 338 17.06 -19.03 16.18
CA GLY A 338 16.66 -18.08 15.12
C GLY A 338 15.21 -17.59 15.23
N CYS A 339 14.42 -18.06 16.19
CA CYS A 339 13.08 -17.53 16.50
C CYS A 339 13.12 -16.46 17.60
N GLY A 340 14.13 -15.58 17.53
CA GLY A 340 14.32 -14.46 18.47
C GLY A 340 13.56 -13.20 18.09
N VAL A 341 12.97 -13.15 16.89
CA VAL A 341 12.24 -11.99 16.36
C VAL A 341 11.04 -11.63 17.24
N SER A 342 10.72 -10.34 17.29
CA SER A 342 9.57 -9.81 18.01
C SER A 342 8.26 -10.32 17.42
N ARG A 343 7.24 -10.42 18.27
CA ARG A 343 5.93 -10.95 17.89
C ARG A 343 5.17 -9.93 17.02
N MET A 344 4.54 -10.41 15.96
CA MET A 344 3.64 -9.60 15.13
C MET A 344 2.33 -9.27 15.85
N MET A 345 1.68 -8.20 15.42
CA MET A 345 0.36 -7.79 15.89
C MET A 345 -0.60 -7.72 14.70
N ARG A 346 -1.80 -8.27 14.89
CA ARG A 346 -2.91 -8.16 13.92
C ARG A 346 -3.42 -6.73 13.80
N LEU A 347 -4.27 -6.48 12.79
CA LEU A 347 -4.99 -5.22 12.66
C LEU A 347 -5.73 -4.91 13.96
N THR A 348 -5.45 -3.75 14.53
CA THR A 348 -6.07 -3.28 15.77
C THR A 348 -6.21 -1.77 15.77
N THR A 349 -7.14 -1.28 16.58
CA THR A 349 -7.30 0.13 16.95
C THR A 349 -6.68 0.46 18.31
N ASN A 350 -6.03 -0.52 18.96
CA ASN A 350 -5.30 -0.30 20.22
C ASN A 350 -3.89 0.24 19.93
N TYR A 351 -3.82 1.55 19.72
CA TYR A 351 -2.59 2.26 19.37
C TYR A 351 -1.52 2.22 20.47
N ASP A 352 -1.91 2.18 21.75
CA ASP A 352 -0.98 2.02 22.88
C ASP A 352 -0.25 0.67 22.85
N SER A 353 -0.97 -0.41 22.53
CA SER A 353 -0.38 -1.73 22.40
C SER A 353 0.60 -1.79 21.22
N LEU A 354 0.28 -1.10 20.13
CA LEU A 354 1.17 -0.99 18.97
C LEU A 354 2.47 -0.24 19.33
N ARG A 355 2.37 0.89 20.04
CA ARG A 355 3.55 1.62 20.54
C ARG A 355 4.39 0.77 21.48
N THR A 356 3.75 0.05 22.41
CA THR A 356 4.42 -0.85 23.36
C THR A 356 5.17 -1.98 22.63
N ALA A 357 4.55 -2.57 21.61
CA ALA A 357 5.19 -3.61 20.81
C ALA A 357 6.39 -3.06 20.01
N ILE A 358 6.30 -1.83 19.49
CA ILE A 358 7.43 -1.17 18.82
C ILE A 358 8.59 -0.93 19.80
N ASP A 359 8.30 -0.48 21.03
CA ASP A 359 9.35 -0.29 22.03
C ASP A 359 10.06 -1.61 22.37
N ALA A 360 9.34 -2.72 22.34
CA ALA A 360 9.86 -4.07 22.58
C ALA A 360 10.61 -4.70 21.38
N LEU A 361 10.75 -4.02 20.23
CA LEU A 361 11.47 -4.61 19.08
C LEU A 361 12.94 -4.85 19.39
N SER A 362 13.48 -5.98 18.94
CA SER A 362 14.90 -6.31 19.05
C SER A 362 15.42 -6.84 17.72
N ALA A 363 16.59 -6.35 17.32
CA ALA A 363 17.22 -6.72 16.07
C ALA A 363 18.05 -8.02 16.18
N THR A 364 17.85 -8.98 15.27
CA THR A 364 18.58 -10.25 15.23
C THR A 364 18.41 -10.97 13.88
N GLY A 365 19.40 -11.79 13.49
CA GLY A 365 19.27 -12.70 12.35
C GLY A 365 19.39 -12.04 10.97
N ASN A 366 19.17 -12.83 9.93
CA ASN A 366 19.33 -12.44 8.52
C ASN A 366 18.09 -11.73 7.97
N THR A 367 18.26 -11.04 6.86
CA THR A 367 17.25 -10.18 6.24
C THR A 367 16.47 -10.93 5.17
N ASN A 368 15.22 -11.28 5.49
CA ASN A 368 14.28 -11.88 4.55
C ASN A 368 13.08 -10.94 4.39
N ILE A 369 13.21 -9.90 3.56
CA ILE A 369 12.12 -8.97 3.28
C ILE A 369 10.89 -9.68 2.66
N PRO A 370 11.03 -10.67 1.74
CA PRO A 370 9.88 -11.40 1.20
C PRO A 370 8.96 -12.00 2.26
N ILE A 371 9.50 -12.61 3.33
CA ILE A 371 8.65 -13.18 4.39
C ILE A 371 7.91 -12.09 5.18
N GLY A 372 8.58 -10.96 5.45
CA GLY A 372 7.95 -9.80 6.08
C GLY A 372 6.79 -9.26 5.25
N MET A 373 7.00 -9.09 3.95
CA MET A 373 5.97 -8.61 3.02
C MET A 373 4.81 -9.61 2.86
N SER A 374 5.10 -10.91 2.79
CA SER A 374 4.07 -11.96 2.76
C SER A 374 3.19 -11.93 4.02
N TRP A 375 3.78 -11.72 5.20
CA TRP A 375 3.01 -11.56 6.44
C TRP A 375 2.30 -10.21 6.56
N GLY A 376 2.87 -9.13 6.01
CA GLY A 376 2.17 -7.85 5.85
C GLY A 376 0.91 -8.01 5.03
N TRP A 377 0.98 -8.78 3.94
CA TRP A 377 -0.18 -9.13 3.12
C TRP A 377 -1.21 -9.94 3.91
N ASN A 378 -0.80 -10.99 4.65
CA ASN A 378 -1.71 -11.80 5.47
C ASN A 378 -2.50 -10.98 6.51
N ILE A 379 -1.93 -9.90 7.04
CA ILE A 379 -2.62 -9.01 8.00
C ILE A 379 -3.78 -8.28 7.34
N VAL A 380 -3.56 -7.74 6.14
CA VAL A 380 -4.58 -6.96 5.42
C VAL A 380 -5.47 -7.82 4.52
N ALA A 381 -5.24 -9.13 4.47
CA ALA A 381 -6.02 -10.05 3.66
C ALA A 381 -7.41 -10.33 4.28
N PRO A 382 -8.45 -10.53 3.45
CA PRO A 382 -9.81 -10.80 3.91
C PRO A 382 -10.07 -12.24 4.32
N HIS A 383 -9.06 -13.11 4.25
CA HIS A 383 -9.18 -14.52 4.54
C HIS A 383 -8.07 -15.00 5.47
N ALA A 384 -8.08 -16.30 5.78
CA ALA A 384 -7.05 -16.93 6.60
C ALA A 384 -5.64 -16.54 6.13
N PRO A 385 -4.67 -16.35 7.05
CA PRO A 385 -4.68 -16.88 8.43
C PRO A 385 -5.48 -16.06 9.46
N PHE A 386 -5.77 -14.78 9.20
CA PHE A 386 -6.44 -13.91 10.19
C PHE A 386 -7.85 -13.46 9.79
N ALA A 387 -8.06 -13.21 8.49
CA ALA A 387 -9.30 -12.64 7.95
C ALA A 387 -9.70 -11.32 8.63
N ASP A 388 -8.72 -10.47 8.93
CA ASP A 388 -8.95 -9.17 9.59
C ASP A 388 -9.35 -8.07 8.61
N GLY A 389 -8.85 -8.14 7.37
CA GLY A 389 -9.09 -7.12 6.36
C GLY A 389 -10.47 -7.24 5.73
N ALA A 390 -11.01 -6.12 5.24
CA ALA A 390 -12.18 -6.16 4.36
C ALA A 390 -11.85 -6.83 3.02
N ALA A 391 -12.87 -7.26 2.27
CA ALA A 391 -12.68 -7.80 0.93
C ALA A 391 -11.87 -6.85 0.04
N TYR A 392 -11.06 -7.38 -0.88
CA TYR A 392 -10.27 -6.54 -1.81
C TYR A 392 -11.13 -5.64 -2.69
N THR A 393 -12.38 -6.02 -2.93
CA THR A 393 -13.35 -5.28 -3.72
C THR A 393 -14.27 -4.41 -2.86
N GLU A 394 -14.10 -4.40 -1.54
CA GLU A 394 -14.94 -3.62 -0.63
C GLU A 394 -14.76 -2.13 -0.89
N LYS A 395 -15.86 -1.40 -1.09
CA LYS A 395 -15.80 0.03 -1.35
C LYS A 395 -15.58 0.78 -0.05
N GLY A 396 -14.82 1.86 -0.10
CA GLY A 396 -14.52 2.66 1.10
C GLY A 396 -13.52 1.99 2.05
N HIS A 397 -12.81 0.95 1.61
CA HIS A 397 -11.67 0.39 2.32
C HIS A 397 -10.42 0.52 1.47
N LYS A 398 -9.33 0.97 2.08
CA LYS A 398 -8.02 1.06 1.43
C LYS A 398 -6.98 0.31 2.26
N LYS A 399 -6.19 -0.51 1.56
CA LYS A 399 -5.17 -1.37 2.16
C LYS A 399 -3.79 -0.79 1.83
N VAL A 400 -2.98 -0.64 2.87
CA VAL A 400 -1.66 -0.02 2.76
C VAL A 400 -0.63 -0.89 3.46
N ILE A 401 0.52 -1.08 2.84
CA ILE A 401 1.69 -1.70 3.45
C ILE A 401 2.81 -0.67 3.50
N VAL A 402 3.41 -0.48 4.66
CA VAL A 402 4.59 0.38 4.83
C VAL A 402 5.76 -0.52 5.22
N LEU A 403 6.66 -0.76 4.27
CA LEU A 403 7.90 -1.49 4.48
C LEU A 403 9.01 -0.54 4.93
N MET A 404 9.71 -0.91 5.99
CA MET A 404 10.89 -0.21 6.47
C MET A 404 12.03 -1.20 6.61
N THR A 405 13.15 -0.92 5.95
CA THR A 405 14.33 -1.80 5.91
C THR A 405 15.55 -1.00 5.53
N ASP A 406 16.74 -1.50 5.84
CA ASP A 406 17.99 -0.96 5.32
C ASP A 406 18.26 -1.45 3.86
N GLY A 407 17.56 -2.49 3.43
CA GLY A 407 17.22 -2.75 2.02
C GLY A 407 17.92 -3.93 1.36
N ASP A 408 18.85 -4.60 2.04
CA ASP A 408 19.57 -5.74 1.47
C ASP A 408 19.04 -7.06 2.02
N ASN A 409 18.51 -7.91 1.13
CA ASN A 409 18.18 -9.28 1.51
C ASN A 409 19.46 -10.09 1.72
N THR A 410 19.51 -10.87 2.80
CA THR A 410 20.69 -11.64 3.19
C THR A 410 20.34 -13.08 3.55
N MET A 411 21.21 -14.00 3.14
CA MET A 411 21.22 -15.39 3.62
C MET A 411 22.66 -15.77 3.95
N ASP A 412 22.95 -16.00 5.22
CA ASP A 412 24.29 -16.41 5.65
C ASP A 412 24.81 -17.61 4.87
N GLN A 413 26.10 -17.59 4.61
CA GLN A 413 26.89 -18.76 4.22
C GLN A 413 27.63 -19.29 5.43
N ARG A 414 27.72 -20.63 5.55
CA ARG A 414 28.47 -21.29 6.63
C ARG A 414 29.28 -22.44 6.08
N ASP A 415 30.47 -22.65 6.62
CA ASP A 415 31.32 -23.77 6.23
C ASP A 415 30.86 -25.09 6.90
N THR A 416 29.65 -25.50 6.54
CA THR A 416 29.01 -26.76 6.96
C THR A 416 28.22 -27.35 5.78
N PRO A 417 27.84 -28.65 5.81
CA PRO A 417 27.00 -29.21 4.76
C PRO A 417 25.60 -28.57 4.64
N ASN A 418 25.17 -27.78 5.65
CA ASN A 418 23.93 -27.00 5.59
C ASN A 418 24.08 -25.70 4.77
N ASP A 419 25.31 -25.19 4.65
CA ASP A 419 25.67 -24.02 3.85
C ASP A 419 24.81 -22.77 4.17
N GLY A 420 24.52 -22.58 5.46
CA GLY A 420 23.78 -21.44 5.98
C GLY A 420 23.14 -21.71 7.34
N SER A 421 22.64 -20.64 7.95
CA SER A 421 21.83 -20.70 9.17
C SER A 421 20.40 -21.16 8.84
N TYR A 422 19.75 -21.93 9.72
CA TYR A 422 18.33 -22.24 9.54
C TYR A 422 17.48 -20.97 9.64
N ALA A 423 16.53 -20.81 8.73
CA ALA A 423 15.67 -19.64 8.61
C ALA A 423 14.25 -20.05 8.19
N GLY A 424 13.34 -19.09 8.06
CA GLY A 424 12.00 -19.34 7.54
C GLY A 424 12.01 -19.93 6.12
N THR A 425 13.10 -19.73 5.37
CA THR A 425 13.35 -20.35 4.06
C THR A 425 13.80 -21.82 4.14
N GLY A 426 14.12 -22.33 5.33
CA GLY A 426 14.86 -23.57 5.52
C GLY A 426 16.37 -23.39 5.28
N TYR A 427 17.09 -24.49 5.10
CA TYR A 427 18.47 -24.48 4.61
C TYR A 427 18.51 -24.34 3.08
N ILE A 428 19.56 -23.72 2.55
CA ILE A 428 19.72 -23.47 1.12
C ILE A 428 19.64 -24.75 0.27
N TRP A 429 20.17 -25.86 0.78
CA TRP A 429 20.19 -27.13 0.05
C TRP A 429 18.81 -27.74 -0.19
N GLN A 430 17.76 -27.28 0.51
CA GLN A 430 16.39 -27.72 0.26
C GLN A 430 15.83 -27.13 -1.04
N GLY A 431 16.49 -26.13 -1.64
CA GLY A 431 16.06 -25.54 -2.90
C GLY A 431 14.71 -24.81 -2.83
N ARG A 432 14.33 -24.31 -1.65
CA ARG A 432 13.02 -23.69 -1.43
C ARG A 432 12.91 -22.28 -1.98
N VAL A 433 14.01 -21.52 -1.94
CA VAL A 433 14.08 -20.19 -2.55
C VAL A 433 14.35 -20.38 -4.03
N LEU A 434 13.48 -19.84 -4.87
CA LEU A 434 13.63 -19.91 -6.32
C LEU A 434 14.34 -18.66 -6.85
N LYS A 435 15.22 -18.86 -7.83
CA LYS A 435 15.83 -17.78 -8.63
C LYS A 435 14.79 -17.18 -9.58
N ALA A 436 15.13 -16.05 -10.20
CA ALA A 436 14.24 -15.35 -11.15
C ALA A 436 13.78 -16.21 -12.33
N ASN A 437 14.60 -17.17 -12.76
CA ASN A 437 14.25 -18.14 -13.81
C ASN A 437 13.41 -19.33 -13.32
N GLY A 438 12.95 -19.32 -12.06
CA GLY A 438 12.18 -20.39 -11.44
C GLY A 438 13.02 -21.59 -10.97
N ALA A 439 14.33 -21.62 -11.23
CA ALA A 439 15.18 -22.71 -10.75
C ALA A 439 15.45 -22.58 -9.24
N PRO A 440 15.47 -23.69 -8.49
CA PRO A 440 15.87 -23.69 -7.08
C PRO A 440 17.27 -23.11 -6.86
N LEU A 441 17.43 -22.29 -5.83
CA LEU A 441 18.73 -21.88 -5.30
C LEU A 441 19.41 -23.10 -4.64
N GLN A 442 20.68 -23.35 -4.93
CA GLN A 442 21.38 -24.57 -4.51
C GLN A 442 22.52 -24.27 -3.53
N GLN A 443 22.96 -25.31 -2.82
CA GLN A 443 24.20 -25.27 -2.03
C GLN A 443 25.38 -24.82 -2.90
N GLY A 444 26.26 -24.00 -2.34
CA GLY A 444 27.41 -23.40 -3.02
C GLY A 444 27.11 -22.10 -3.76
N ALA A 445 25.87 -21.61 -3.72
CA ALA A 445 25.53 -20.31 -4.30
C ALA A 445 26.27 -19.17 -3.58
N SER A 446 26.76 -18.19 -4.35
CA SER A 446 27.43 -17.00 -3.82
C SER A 446 26.47 -16.12 -3.02
N SER A 447 27.01 -15.18 -2.25
CA SER A 447 26.19 -14.16 -1.58
C SER A 447 25.34 -13.37 -2.58
N GLU A 448 25.88 -13.04 -3.77
CA GLU A 448 25.09 -12.34 -4.80
C GLU A 448 23.92 -13.18 -5.31
N ASP A 449 24.14 -14.47 -5.59
CA ASP A 449 23.07 -15.37 -6.05
C ASP A 449 21.96 -15.55 -4.99
N ARG A 450 22.34 -15.58 -3.71
CA ARG A 450 21.41 -15.68 -2.57
C ARG A 450 20.54 -14.43 -2.45
N THR A 451 21.17 -13.26 -2.47
CA THR A 451 20.47 -11.96 -2.44
C THR A 451 19.57 -11.82 -3.66
N ALA A 452 20.07 -12.09 -4.87
CA ALA A 452 19.29 -12.01 -6.10
C ALA A 452 18.06 -12.95 -6.12
N ALA A 453 18.17 -14.14 -5.52
CA ALA A 453 17.05 -15.05 -5.41
C ALA A 453 15.96 -14.50 -4.47
N LEU A 454 16.33 -13.99 -3.28
CA LEU A 454 15.38 -13.34 -2.37
C LEU A 454 14.77 -12.07 -2.98
N ASP A 455 15.58 -11.25 -3.65
CA ASP A 455 15.13 -10.04 -4.34
C ASP A 455 14.09 -10.36 -5.41
N SER A 456 14.30 -11.46 -6.16
CA SER A 456 13.32 -11.94 -7.12
C SER A 456 12.01 -12.36 -6.46
N ARG A 457 12.05 -12.99 -5.27
CA ARG A 457 10.83 -13.30 -4.51
C ARG A 457 10.14 -12.03 -4.01
N LEU A 458 10.91 -11.03 -3.56
CA LEU A 458 10.41 -9.74 -3.12
C LEU A 458 9.66 -9.03 -4.26
N ALA A 459 10.28 -8.96 -5.45
CA ALA A 459 9.66 -8.34 -6.61
C ALA A 459 8.29 -8.99 -6.95
N LEU A 460 8.23 -10.33 -6.94
CA LEU A 460 6.99 -11.07 -7.22
C LEU A 460 5.90 -10.83 -6.17
N VAL A 461 6.26 -10.81 -4.88
CA VAL A 461 5.24 -10.56 -3.84
C VAL A 461 4.70 -9.12 -3.97
N CYS A 462 5.57 -8.13 -4.21
CA CYS A 462 5.14 -6.74 -4.42
C CYS A 462 4.24 -6.59 -5.66
N GLU A 463 4.59 -7.24 -6.77
CA GLU A 463 3.75 -7.26 -7.98
C GLU A 463 2.36 -7.85 -7.68
N ASN A 464 2.31 -9.00 -7.00
CA ASN A 464 1.06 -9.67 -6.67
C ASN A 464 0.18 -8.86 -5.70
N MET A 465 0.79 -8.17 -4.72
CA MET A 465 0.09 -7.25 -3.82
C MET A 465 -0.50 -6.05 -4.57
N LYS A 466 0.29 -5.43 -5.46
CA LYS A 466 -0.18 -4.32 -6.31
C LYS A 466 -1.32 -4.74 -7.23
N ALA A 467 -1.28 -5.95 -7.77
CA ALA A 467 -2.37 -6.51 -8.56
C ALA A 467 -3.68 -6.70 -7.76
N LYS A 468 -3.63 -6.70 -6.42
CA LYS A 468 -4.82 -6.66 -5.54
C LYS A 468 -5.26 -5.26 -5.12
N GLY A 469 -4.62 -4.20 -5.62
CA GLY A 469 -4.95 -2.81 -5.28
C GLY A 469 -4.43 -2.36 -3.91
N ILE A 470 -3.43 -3.08 -3.35
CA ILE A 470 -2.76 -2.70 -2.11
C ILE A 470 -1.68 -1.66 -2.44
N ASP A 471 -1.68 -0.55 -1.71
CA ASP A 471 -0.65 0.47 -1.86
C ASP A 471 0.56 0.12 -1.00
N ILE A 472 1.75 0.16 -1.61
CA ILE A 472 3.01 -0.20 -0.97
C ILE A 472 3.89 1.04 -0.88
N TYR A 473 4.19 1.43 0.34
CA TYR A 473 5.20 2.42 0.70
C TYR A 473 6.47 1.70 1.12
N THR A 474 7.62 2.19 0.68
CA THR A 474 8.91 1.62 1.04
C THR A 474 9.83 2.71 1.56
N VAL A 475 10.45 2.45 2.71
CA VAL A 475 11.37 3.37 3.38
C VAL A 475 12.70 2.65 3.56
N ARG A 476 13.73 3.15 2.88
CA ARG A 476 15.11 2.70 3.05
C ARG A 476 15.77 3.50 4.17
N VAL A 477 16.38 2.83 5.15
CA VAL A 477 16.91 3.46 6.37
C VAL A 477 18.43 3.40 6.45
N GLU A 478 19.07 4.58 6.45
CA GLU A 478 20.49 4.83 6.77
C GLU A 478 21.48 3.89 6.06
N VAL A 479 21.40 3.82 4.73
CA VAL A 479 22.34 3.03 3.95
C VAL A 479 23.04 3.88 2.90
N ASP A 480 24.37 3.79 2.85
CA ASP A 480 25.23 4.56 1.93
C ASP A 480 25.56 3.81 0.62
N SER A 481 25.34 2.48 0.58
CA SER A 481 25.61 1.63 -0.60
C SER A 481 24.58 0.51 -0.74
N GLY A 482 24.18 0.14 -1.95
CA GLY A 482 23.20 -0.94 -2.21
C GLY A 482 22.05 -0.49 -3.12
N SER A 483 21.36 -1.44 -3.74
CA SER A 483 20.40 -1.19 -4.83
C SER A 483 19.05 -0.70 -4.31
N SER A 484 18.89 0.62 -4.20
CA SER A 484 17.59 1.29 -3.95
C SER A 484 16.52 0.98 -5.01
N GLN A 485 16.92 0.44 -6.15
CA GLN A 485 16.02 0.19 -7.27
C GLN A 485 14.97 -0.87 -6.96
N LEU A 486 15.30 -1.89 -6.17
CA LEU A 486 14.35 -2.95 -5.82
C LEU A 486 13.21 -2.42 -4.95
N LEU A 487 13.54 -1.69 -3.88
CA LEU A 487 12.55 -1.06 -3.00
C LEU A 487 11.71 -0.04 -3.77
N LYS A 488 12.36 0.79 -4.60
CA LYS A 488 11.67 1.72 -5.48
C LYS A 488 10.68 1.03 -6.43
N THR A 489 11.07 -0.13 -6.99
CA THR A 489 10.19 -0.91 -7.89
C THR A 489 9.07 -1.63 -7.13
N CYS A 490 9.30 -1.99 -5.87
CA CYS A 490 8.29 -2.60 -5.00
C CYS A 490 7.20 -1.59 -4.64
N ALA A 491 7.55 -0.32 -4.40
CA ALA A 491 6.60 0.76 -4.15
C ALA A 491 5.52 0.85 -5.25
N THR A 492 4.32 1.29 -4.88
CA THR A 492 3.20 1.43 -5.84
C THR A 492 3.39 2.61 -6.77
N ALA A 493 3.98 3.71 -6.28
CA ALA A 493 4.28 4.90 -7.04
C ALA A 493 5.69 5.41 -6.71
N ASP A 494 6.27 6.22 -7.60
CA ASP A 494 7.62 6.77 -7.44
C ASP A 494 7.75 7.63 -6.16
N ASP A 495 6.67 8.31 -5.76
CA ASP A 495 6.58 9.14 -4.55
C ASP A 495 6.26 8.34 -3.28
N TYR A 496 6.06 7.02 -3.39
CA TYR A 496 5.87 6.10 -2.25
C TYR A 496 7.19 5.43 -1.84
N PHE A 497 8.29 5.73 -2.52
CA PHE A 497 9.64 5.33 -2.15
C PHE A 497 10.37 6.48 -1.46
N TYR A 498 10.91 6.19 -0.28
CA TYR A 498 11.66 7.15 0.52
C TYR A 498 13.05 6.59 0.82
N ASP A 499 14.07 7.35 0.43
CA ASP A 499 15.47 7.00 0.65
C ASP A 499 16.05 7.87 1.78
N VAL A 500 16.01 7.35 3.00
CA VAL A 500 16.44 8.07 4.20
C VAL A 500 17.91 7.81 4.45
N ARG A 501 18.74 8.83 4.25
CA ARG A 501 20.20 8.74 4.46
C ARG A 501 20.66 9.19 5.86
N SER A 502 19.76 9.79 6.63
CA SER A 502 20.01 10.28 7.98
C SER A 502 18.79 10.07 8.86
N SER A 503 19.00 9.62 10.10
CA SER A 503 18.01 9.55 11.17
C SER A 503 17.18 10.81 11.36
N SER A 504 17.73 12.00 11.08
CA SER A 504 17.00 13.28 11.15
C SER A 504 15.81 13.35 10.20
N ASP A 505 15.93 12.68 9.04
CA ASP A 505 14.96 12.81 7.95
C ASP A 505 13.85 11.76 8.06
N LEU A 506 14.09 10.70 8.86
CA LEU A 506 13.14 9.61 9.05
C LEU A 506 11.82 10.12 9.64
N THR A 507 11.86 11.04 10.60
CA THR A 507 10.64 11.63 11.17
C THR A 507 9.84 12.39 10.11
N ASN A 508 10.51 13.18 9.26
CA ASN A 508 9.85 13.98 8.22
C ASN A 508 9.24 13.10 7.13
N VAL A 509 9.94 12.02 6.75
CA VAL A 509 9.44 11.03 5.80
C VAL A 509 8.16 10.39 6.30
N PHE A 510 8.12 9.99 7.56
CA PHE A 510 6.90 9.38 8.10
C PHE A 510 5.75 10.36 8.24
N GLN A 511 6.01 11.63 8.57
CA GLN A 511 4.97 12.66 8.52
C GLN A 511 4.43 12.83 7.10
N SER A 512 5.30 12.76 6.08
CA SER A 512 4.88 12.78 4.67
C SER A 512 4.01 11.58 4.32
N ILE A 513 4.46 10.35 4.63
CA ILE A 513 3.70 9.12 4.38
C ILE A 513 2.35 9.18 5.11
N ALA A 514 2.36 9.55 6.38
CA ALA A 514 1.16 9.66 7.19
C ALA A 514 0.18 10.70 6.63
N GLY A 515 0.67 11.85 6.17
CA GLY A 515 -0.13 12.87 5.48
C GLY A 515 -0.73 12.38 4.16
N GLN A 516 0.03 11.64 3.35
CA GLN A 516 -0.48 11.04 2.11
C GLN A 516 -1.55 9.98 2.40
N ILE A 517 -1.31 9.09 3.36
CA ILE A 517 -2.27 8.06 3.77
C ILE A 517 -3.54 8.69 4.36
N ALA A 518 -3.41 9.74 5.17
CA ALA A 518 -4.56 10.48 5.67
C ALA A 518 -5.34 11.20 4.56
N ALA A 519 -4.66 11.68 3.51
CA ALA A 519 -5.35 12.23 2.34
C ALA A 519 -6.19 11.16 1.61
N LEU A 520 -5.74 9.89 1.59
CA LEU A 520 -6.55 8.78 1.04
C LEU A 520 -7.84 8.59 1.85
N HIS A 521 -7.77 8.69 3.18
CA HIS A 521 -8.95 8.63 4.06
C HIS A 521 -10.00 9.68 3.68
N LEU A 522 -9.58 10.88 3.25
CA LEU A 522 -10.47 12.02 3.01
C LEU A 522 -10.89 12.18 1.54
N SER A 523 -10.47 11.27 0.65
CA SER A 523 -10.66 11.41 -0.80
C SER A 523 -11.65 10.40 -1.38
N LYS A 524 -12.58 10.90 -2.20
CA LYS A 524 -13.33 10.13 -3.20
C LYS A 524 -13.47 10.89 -4.50
#